data_AF-A0A2T4A0X3-F1
#
_entry.id   AF-A0A2T4A0X3-F1
#
_cell.length_a   1.000
_cell.length_b   1.000
_cell.length_c   1.000
_cell.angle_alpha   90.00
_cell.angle_beta   90.00
_cell.angle_gamma   90.00
#
_symmetry.space_group_name_H-M   'P 1'
#
loop_
_entity.id
_entity.type
_entity.pdbx_description
1 polymer ?
#
loop_
_entity_poly.entity_id
_entity_poly.type
_entity_poly.pdbx_seq_one_letter_code
_entity_poly.pdbx_strand_id
1 'polypeptide(L)'
;MDLCHDCHDFARAISQRLRSWPGLDSFSNVDRLRAESQNCRLCKMIYDYTFADAQKAVPYQCSELFYRPCYDNPFSIPITSVELSIHKQSSIKIAVWSDEGSAAALSGKFCTEPPLPSDNCPEAFAFIRSWIQKCSQEHDLCKGTFSKSCLDEVAGPKLPTRILDVGPLNHESVSLFETNGQRGEFCALNYCWGPEGTQTLMTTRDSIKDHRKGIQFSSLPKTFQDAVIITRELDIRYLWIDSLCIIQGDESDWKRESDTMAEIYQNAFLVIAASGAANPKEGCFSTESRCQTAVEVPYYSAEGQAAGSIKLSMRIRGEESPYWGPLSERGWAFQEWILARRVLHYMPQGITWKCKMFESGERDDYDMGQYCDSWEDMLD
;
A
#
# COMPACT_ATOMS: atom_id res chain seq x y z
N MET A 1 19.76 -19.09 -17.88
CA MET A 1 19.23 -20.18 -17.05
C MET A 1 17.87 -20.54 -17.62
N ASP A 2 17.71 -21.79 -18.05
CA ASP A 2 16.44 -22.30 -18.56
C ASP A 2 15.51 -22.66 -17.39
N LEU A 3 14.40 -23.35 -17.66
CA LEU A 3 13.51 -23.89 -16.61
C LEU A 3 13.78 -25.39 -16.45
N CYS A 4 13.81 -25.87 -15.21
CA CYS A 4 13.83 -27.31 -14.93
C CYS A 4 12.44 -27.93 -15.19
N HIS A 5 12.37 -29.27 -15.16
CA HIS A 5 11.13 -30.02 -15.38
C HIS A 5 9.99 -29.58 -14.44
N ASP A 6 10.26 -29.51 -13.13
CA ASP A 6 9.28 -29.09 -12.12
C ASP A 6 8.73 -27.67 -12.41
N CYS A 7 9.57 -26.75 -12.87
CA CYS A 7 9.15 -25.39 -13.22
C CYS A 7 8.33 -25.32 -14.51
N HIS A 8 8.60 -26.19 -15.48
CA HIS A 8 7.76 -26.31 -16.67
C HIS A 8 6.36 -26.86 -16.33
N ASP A 9 6.31 -27.85 -15.43
CA ASP A 9 5.05 -28.45 -14.98
C ASP A 9 4.23 -27.46 -14.14
N PHE A 10 4.87 -26.68 -13.27
CA PHE A 10 4.25 -25.57 -12.57
C PHE A 10 3.64 -24.52 -13.52
N ALA A 11 4.40 -24.08 -14.53
CA ALA A 11 3.91 -23.11 -15.51
C ALA A 11 2.72 -23.66 -16.31
N ARG A 12 2.76 -24.95 -16.67
CA ARG A 12 1.66 -25.65 -17.35
C ARG A 12 0.42 -25.70 -16.48
N ALA A 13 0.58 -26.07 -15.21
CA ALA A 13 -0.53 -26.16 -14.27
C ALA A 13 -1.21 -24.82 -14.03
N ILE A 14 -0.45 -23.73 -13.84
CA ILE A 14 -1.00 -22.38 -13.71
C ILE A 14 -1.75 -21.96 -14.98
N SER A 15 -1.20 -22.23 -16.16
CA SER A 15 -1.83 -21.88 -17.44
C SER A 15 -3.16 -22.61 -17.68
N GLN A 16 -3.21 -23.89 -17.31
CA GLN A 16 -4.33 -24.77 -17.64
C GLN A 16 -5.42 -24.85 -16.58
N ARG A 17 -5.18 -24.36 -15.36
CA ARG A 17 -6.14 -24.51 -14.25
C ARG A 17 -7.53 -23.94 -14.59
N LEU A 18 -8.57 -24.69 -14.22
CA LEU A 18 -9.98 -24.38 -14.42
C LEU A 18 -10.67 -24.26 -13.05
N ARG A 19 -10.81 -23.03 -12.51
CA ARG A 19 -11.68 -22.55 -11.40
C ARG A 19 -12.00 -23.41 -10.14
N SER A 20 -11.65 -24.69 -10.01
CA SER A 20 -12.10 -25.57 -8.92
C SER A 20 -11.12 -25.62 -7.73
N TRP A 21 -11.64 -25.32 -6.54
CA TRP A 21 -10.99 -25.45 -5.23
C TRP A 21 -11.05 -26.90 -4.67
N PRO A 22 -10.21 -27.30 -3.69
CA PRO A 22 -8.85 -26.86 -3.38
C PRO A 22 -7.89 -28.08 -3.33
N GLY A 23 -6.97 -28.16 -4.29
CA GLY A 23 -5.78 -29.01 -4.15
C GLY A 23 -4.58 -28.10 -3.88
N LEU A 24 -3.85 -28.37 -2.79
CA LEU A 24 -2.44 -27.99 -2.68
C LEU A 24 -1.71 -28.84 -3.71
N ASP A 25 -1.31 -28.23 -4.83
CA ASP A 25 -0.57 -28.94 -5.85
C ASP A 25 0.90 -28.95 -5.46
N SER A 26 1.55 -30.11 -5.56
CA SER A 26 2.98 -30.24 -5.29
C SER A 26 3.77 -29.50 -6.36
N PHE A 27 4.65 -28.60 -5.94
CA PHE A 27 5.58 -27.87 -6.81
C PHE A 27 6.88 -28.66 -6.99
N SER A 28 7.58 -28.90 -5.86
CA SER A 28 8.88 -29.57 -5.80
C SER A 28 9.22 -29.81 -4.31
N ASN A 29 10.41 -30.35 -4.00
CA ASN A 29 10.92 -30.37 -2.63
C ASN A 29 12.09 -29.39 -2.47
N VAL A 30 12.36 -28.96 -1.23
CA VAL A 30 13.40 -27.95 -0.95
C VAL A 30 14.79 -28.36 -1.45
N ASP A 31 15.13 -29.64 -1.44
CA ASP A 31 16.45 -30.11 -1.88
C ASP A 31 16.62 -30.04 -3.40
N ARG A 32 15.58 -30.40 -4.16
CA ARG A 32 15.54 -30.21 -5.62
C ARG A 32 15.53 -28.73 -5.99
N LEU A 33 14.72 -27.93 -5.33
CA LEU A 33 14.72 -26.48 -5.52
C LEU A 33 16.12 -25.88 -5.31
N ARG A 34 16.82 -26.31 -4.23
CA ARG A 34 18.21 -25.90 -3.96
C ARG A 34 19.16 -26.37 -5.07
N ALA A 35 19.10 -27.64 -5.46
CA ALA A 35 19.98 -28.19 -6.49
C ALA A 35 19.79 -27.48 -7.84
N GLU A 36 18.54 -27.21 -8.22
CA GLU A 36 18.18 -26.56 -9.48
C GLU A 36 18.37 -25.04 -9.44
N SER A 37 18.53 -24.41 -8.27
CA SER A 37 18.69 -22.95 -8.14
C SER A 37 19.89 -22.36 -8.91
N GLN A 38 20.87 -23.19 -9.26
CA GLN A 38 22.04 -22.77 -10.05
C GLN A 38 21.79 -22.81 -11.56
N ASN A 39 20.79 -23.58 -12.02
CA ASN A 39 20.56 -23.86 -13.44
C ASN A 39 19.18 -23.40 -13.92
N CYS A 40 18.21 -23.30 -13.02
CA CYS A 40 16.84 -22.91 -13.29
C CYS A 40 16.53 -21.50 -12.76
N ARG A 41 16.10 -20.59 -13.64
CA ARG A 41 15.84 -19.18 -13.27
C ARG A 41 14.70 -19.02 -12.28
N LEU A 42 13.64 -19.81 -12.40
CA LEU A 42 12.50 -19.77 -11.47
C LEU A 42 12.90 -20.39 -10.12
N CYS A 43 13.60 -21.52 -10.13
CA CYS A 43 14.14 -22.11 -8.90
C CYS A 43 15.10 -21.15 -8.19
N LYS A 44 15.95 -20.44 -8.93
CA LYS A 44 16.83 -19.42 -8.37
C LYS A 44 16.05 -18.31 -7.68
N MET A 45 15.06 -17.73 -8.37
CA MET A 45 14.23 -16.66 -7.81
C MET A 45 13.52 -17.13 -6.52
N ILE A 46 12.88 -18.30 -6.55
CA ILE A 46 12.18 -18.86 -5.39
C ILE A 46 13.20 -19.17 -4.28
N TYR A 47 14.35 -19.76 -4.60
CA TYR A 47 15.36 -20.15 -3.60
C TYR A 47 16.00 -18.94 -2.94
N ASP A 48 16.48 -17.97 -3.73
CA ASP A 48 17.09 -16.75 -3.23
C ASP A 48 16.08 -16.00 -2.35
N TYR A 49 14.84 -15.83 -2.82
CA TYR A 49 13.84 -15.15 -2.03
C TYR A 49 13.45 -15.93 -0.76
N THR A 50 13.38 -17.26 -0.85
CA THR A 50 12.91 -18.08 0.27
C THR A 50 13.97 -18.27 1.36
N PHE A 51 15.22 -18.45 0.93
CA PHE A 51 16.33 -18.98 1.73
C PHE A 51 17.61 -18.12 1.72
N ALA A 52 17.65 -16.94 1.08
CA ALA A 52 18.84 -16.07 1.12
C ALA A 52 19.14 -15.51 2.51
N ASP A 53 18.13 -15.42 3.39
CA ASP A 53 18.29 -14.90 4.74
C ASP A 53 18.74 -16.02 5.70
N ALA A 54 20.06 -16.24 5.77
CA ALA A 54 20.70 -17.35 6.49
C ALA A 54 20.37 -17.41 8.00
N GLN A 55 19.73 -16.38 8.58
CA GLN A 55 19.31 -16.35 9.99
C GLN A 55 17.96 -17.05 10.25
N LYS A 56 17.14 -17.31 9.23
CA LYS A 56 15.92 -18.12 9.33
C LYS A 56 16.12 -19.46 8.65
N ALA A 57 17.00 -20.29 9.21
CA ALA A 57 17.08 -21.69 8.84
C ALA A 57 15.73 -22.36 9.13
N VAL A 58 14.91 -22.59 8.09
CA VAL A 58 13.73 -23.45 8.23
C VAL A 58 14.25 -24.84 8.61
N PRO A 59 13.86 -25.40 9.77
CA PRO A 59 14.59 -26.54 10.37
C PRO A 59 14.47 -27.87 9.59
N TYR A 60 13.70 -27.92 8.50
CA TYR A 60 13.24 -29.17 7.92
C TYR A 60 13.74 -29.34 6.48
N GLN A 61 14.85 -30.08 6.36
CA GLN A 61 15.16 -30.82 5.13
C GLN A 61 13.95 -31.71 4.78
N CYS A 62 13.63 -31.82 3.49
CA CYS A 62 12.52 -32.65 2.96
C CYS A 62 11.07 -32.13 3.18
N SER A 63 10.85 -30.82 3.17
CA SER A 63 9.47 -30.28 3.07
C SER A 63 9.05 -30.19 1.59
N GLU A 64 7.89 -30.74 1.25
CA GLU A 64 7.24 -30.46 -0.04
C GLU A 64 6.77 -29.00 -0.08
N LEU A 65 6.96 -28.37 -1.23
CA LEU A 65 6.42 -27.06 -1.56
C LEU A 65 5.09 -27.26 -2.28
N PHE A 66 4.07 -26.54 -1.84
CA PHE A 66 2.78 -26.56 -2.50
C PHE A 66 2.45 -25.19 -3.07
N TYR A 67 1.58 -25.15 -4.07
CA TYR A 67 1.12 -23.88 -4.61
C TYR A 67 -0.40 -23.78 -4.74
N ARG A 68 -0.90 -22.56 -4.63
CA ARG A 68 -2.32 -22.22 -4.77
C ARG A 68 -2.45 -20.89 -5.52
N PRO A 69 -3.27 -20.78 -6.58
CA PRO A 69 -3.57 -19.50 -7.19
C PRO A 69 -4.44 -18.66 -6.25
N CYS A 70 -4.18 -17.36 -6.26
CA CYS A 70 -4.93 -16.32 -5.57
C CYS A 70 -5.66 -15.44 -6.59
N TYR A 71 -6.79 -14.91 -6.16
CA TYR A 71 -7.72 -14.13 -6.97
C TYR A 71 -8.21 -12.98 -6.09
N ASP A 72 -8.47 -11.82 -6.68
CA ASP A 72 -8.91 -10.63 -5.93
C ASP A 72 -10.21 -10.88 -5.13
N ASN A 73 -11.07 -11.76 -5.63
CA ASN A 73 -12.20 -12.33 -4.90
C ASN A 73 -12.57 -13.73 -5.43
N PRO A 74 -13.38 -14.53 -4.69
CA PRO A 74 -13.73 -15.91 -5.08
C PRO A 74 -14.43 -16.06 -6.44
N PHE A 75 -14.99 -14.97 -6.96
CA PHE A 75 -15.74 -14.92 -8.21
C PHE A 75 -14.95 -14.24 -9.35
N SER A 76 -13.79 -13.66 -9.05
CA SER A 76 -12.97 -12.90 -9.98
C SER A 76 -12.12 -13.80 -10.87
N ILE A 77 -12.03 -13.38 -12.11
CA ILE A 77 -10.93 -13.62 -13.03
C ILE A 77 -10.38 -12.22 -13.28
N PRO A 78 -9.06 -12.00 -13.27
CA PRO A 78 -7.94 -12.95 -13.44
C PRO A 78 -7.25 -13.48 -12.15
N ILE A 79 -6.31 -14.42 -12.32
CA ILE A 79 -5.31 -14.80 -11.29
C ILE A 79 -4.35 -13.62 -11.10
N THR A 80 -4.15 -13.21 -9.84
CA THR A 80 -3.31 -12.05 -9.49
C THR A 80 -2.01 -12.45 -8.80
N SER A 81 -2.01 -13.59 -8.11
CA SER A 81 -0.81 -14.20 -7.57
C SER A 81 -0.91 -15.71 -7.42
N VAL A 82 0.22 -16.35 -7.12
CA VAL A 82 0.31 -17.74 -6.71
C VAL A 82 1.02 -17.79 -5.36
N GLU A 83 0.34 -18.31 -4.36
CA GLU A 83 0.89 -18.59 -3.04
C GLU A 83 1.66 -19.91 -3.10
N LEU A 84 2.96 -19.89 -2.77
CA LEU A 84 3.76 -21.09 -2.50
C LEU A 84 3.89 -21.28 -0.99
N SER A 85 3.57 -22.45 -0.48
CA SER A 85 3.58 -22.75 0.96
C SER A 85 4.53 -23.89 1.30
N ILE A 86 5.33 -23.70 2.34
CA ILE A 86 6.07 -24.77 3.02
C ILE A 86 5.20 -25.25 4.18
N HIS A 87 4.96 -26.56 4.26
CA HIS A 87 4.08 -27.21 5.25
C HIS A 87 3.97 -26.48 6.60
N LYS A 88 2.79 -25.92 6.89
CA LYS A 88 2.36 -25.35 8.19
C LYS A 88 3.22 -24.20 8.77
N GLN A 89 4.08 -23.52 8.00
CA GLN A 89 4.99 -22.51 8.58
C GLN A 89 5.03 -21.17 7.87
N SER A 90 5.16 -21.13 6.55
CA SER A 90 5.28 -19.87 5.81
C SER A 90 4.83 -20.03 4.37
N SER A 91 4.14 -19.02 3.85
CA SER A 91 3.83 -18.89 2.45
C SER A 91 4.54 -17.67 1.84
N ILE A 92 4.86 -17.78 0.55
CA ILE A 92 5.38 -16.68 -0.27
C ILE A 92 4.41 -16.46 -1.42
N LYS A 93 4.15 -15.20 -1.75
CA LYS A 93 3.29 -14.86 -2.89
C LYS A 93 4.15 -14.46 -4.10
N ILE A 94 3.83 -15.07 -5.24
CA ILE A 94 4.41 -14.77 -6.54
C ILE A 94 3.36 -14.03 -7.36
N ALA A 95 3.59 -12.76 -7.69
CA ALA A 95 2.72 -12.02 -8.60
C ALA A 95 2.80 -12.63 -10.00
N VAL A 96 1.67 -12.72 -10.68
CA VAL A 96 1.57 -13.31 -12.04
C VAL A 96 0.85 -12.33 -12.96
N TRP A 97 1.45 -12.06 -14.10
CA TRP A 97 0.83 -11.24 -15.14
C TRP A 97 1.26 -11.68 -16.53
N SER A 98 0.61 -11.13 -17.55
CA SER A 98 0.88 -11.37 -18.96
C SER A 98 1.02 -10.05 -19.70
N ASP A 99 1.67 -10.07 -20.86
CA ASP A 99 1.74 -8.87 -21.70
C ASP A 99 0.39 -8.62 -22.38
N GLU A 100 -0.01 -7.35 -22.45
CA GLU A 100 -1.25 -6.94 -23.12
C GLU A 100 -1.28 -7.45 -24.57
N GLY A 101 -2.43 -8.01 -24.99
CA GLY A 101 -2.59 -8.60 -26.33
C GLY A 101 -1.94 -9.97 -26.52
N SER A 102 -1.21 -10.51 -25.54
CA SER A 102 -0.70 -11.90 -25.60
C SER A 102 -1.83 -12.93 -25.54
N ALA A 103 -1.57 -14.17 -25.97
CA ALA A 103 -2.56 -15.24 -25.84
C ALA A 103 -2.96 -15.50 -24.38
N ALA A 104 -2.01 -15.30 -23.44
CA ALA A 104 -2.27 -15.39 -22.01
C ALA A 104 -3.25 -14.29 -21.54
N ALA A 105 -3.08 -13.04 -21.99
CA ALA A 105 -3.99 -11.94 -21.70
C ALA A 105 -5.39 -12.19 -22.32
N LEU A 106 -5.43 -12.61 -23.58
CA LEU A 106 -6.67 -12.89 -24.30
C LEU A 106 -7.47 -14.07 -23.72
N SER A 107 -6.80 -14.96 -22.98
CA SER A 107 -7.49 -16.01 -22.23
C SER A 107 -8.36 -15.47 -21.09
N GLY A 108 -8.16 -14.21 -20.70
CA GLY A 108 -8.75 -13.57 -19.54
C GLY A 108 -8.18 -14.05 -18.21
N LYS A 109 -7.36 -15.10 -18.16
CA LYS A 109 -6.94 -15.74 -16.90
C LYS A 109 -5.89 -14.97 -16.11
N PHE A 110 -5.15 -14.05 -16.73
CA PHE A 110 -4.03 -13.36 -16.11
C PHE A 110 -4.22 -11.86 -16.20
N CYS A 111 -3.81 -11.14 -15.16
CA CYS A 111 -3.68 -9.69 -15.22
C CYS A 111 -2.75 -9.29 -16.36
N THR A 112 -3.02 -8.14 -16.97
CA THR A 112 -2.11 -7.49 -17.91
C THR A 112 -1.24 -6.43 -17.25
N GLU A 113 -1.60 -6.02 -16.05
CA GLU A 113 -0.90 -4.99 -15.29
C GLU A 113 0.24 -5.64 -14.48
N PRO A 114 1.51 -5.26 -14.74
CA PRO A 114 2.61 -5.68 -13.89
C PRO A 114 2.47 -5.07 -12.48
N PRO A 115 3.14 -5.64 -11.47
CA PRO A 115 3.26 -4.98 -10.19
C PRO A 115 3.87 -3.58 -10.36
N LEU A 116 3.50 -2.61 -9.51
CA LEU A 116 4.02 -1.26 -9.66
C LEU A 116 5.55 -1.26 -9.51
N PRO A 117 6.29 -0.51 -10.35
CA PRO A 117 7.74 -0.47 -10.29
C PRO A 117 8.25 0.20 -9.01
N SER A 118 7.51 1.18 -8.50
CA SER A 118 7.73 1.86 -7.22
C SER A 118 6.44 2.53 -6.74
N ASP A 119 6.44 3.02 -5.51
CA ASP A 119 5.29 3.74 -4.92
C ASP A 119 5.16 5.20 -5.39
N ASN A 120 6.19 5.69 -6.09
CA ASN A 120 6.31 7.06 -6.56
C ASN A 120 6.55 7.09 -8.08
N CYS A 121 5.65 6.43 -8.82
CA CYS A 121 5.67 6.39 -10.27
C CYS A 121 4.31 6.84 -10.84
N PRO A 122 4.25 7.30 -12.11
CA PRO A 122 3.00 7.71 -12.74
C PRO A 122 1.89 6.64 -12.66
N GLU A 123 2.26 5.37 -12.79
CA GLU A 123 1.37 4.21 -12.71
C GLU A 123 0.76 4.07 -11.31
N ALA A 124 1.56 4.28 -10.25
CA ALA A 124 1.08 4.26 -8.87
C ALA A 124 0.04 5.36 -8.62
N PHE A 125 0.33 6.58 -9.05
CA PHE A 125 -0.62 7.68 -8.90
C PHE A 125 -1.87 7.53 -9.79
N ALA A 126 -1.74 6.91 -10.96
CA ALA A 126 -2.89 6.54 -11.78
C ALA A 126 -3.80 5.53 -11.04
N PHE A 127 -3.21 4.54 -10.38
CA PHE A 127 -3.94 3.58 -9.56
C PHE A 127 -4.63 4.24 -8.36
N ILE A 128 -3.93 5.15 -7.66
CA ILE A 128 -4.54 5.90 -6.55
C ILE A 128 -5.73 6.74 -7.02
N ARG A 129 -5.61 7.41 -8.18
CA ARG A 129 -6.70 8.18 -8.78
C ARG A 129 -7.90 7.30 -9.15
N SER A 130 -7.68 6.07 -9.63
CA SER A 130 -8.77 5.15 -9.97
C SER A 130 -9.55 4.73 -8.71
N TRP A 131 -8.87 4.45 -7.60
CA TRP A 131 -9.51 4.19 -6.31
C TRP A 131 -10.32 5.39 -5.79
N ILE A 132 -9.75 6.59 -5.86
CA ILE A 132 -10.44 7.83 -5.47
C ILE A 132 -11.70 8.02 -6.32
N GLN A 133 -11.60 7.82 -7.63
CA GLN A 133 -12.72 7.97 -8.56
C GLN A 133 -13.82 6.96 -8.25
N LYS A 134 -13.47 5.66 -8.17
CA LYS A 134 -14.42 4.60 -7.83
C LYS A 134 -15.12 4.89 -6.52
N CYS A 135 -14.36 5.23 -5.48
CA CYS A 135 -14.92 5.55 -4.17
C CYS A 135 -15.86 6.76 -4.21
N SER A 136 -15.51 7.80 -4.97
CA SER A 136 -16.34 9.02 -5.03
C SER A 136 -17.63 8.82 -5.83
N GLN A 137 -17.62 7.94 -6.83
CA GLN A 137 -18.75 7.67 -7.70
C GLN A 137 -19.69 6.60 -7.15
N GLU A 138 -19.15 5.54 -6.54
CA GLU A 138 -19.91 4.33 -6.19
C GLU A 138 -20.20 4.19 -4.68
N HIS A 139 -19.46 4.86 -3.79
CA HIS A 139 -19.56 4.61 -2.35
C HIS A 139 -20.27 5.74 -1.60
N ASP A 140 -21.59 5.63 -1.44
CA ASP A 140 -22.40 6.67 -0.77
C ASP A 140 -21.99 6.93 0.68
N LEU A 141 -21.58 5.90 1.44
CA LEU A 141 -21.10 6.08 2.82
C LEU A 141 -19.81 6.91 2.90
N CYS A 142 -19.04 6.99 1.81
CA CYS A 142 -17.79 7.76 1.74
C CYS A 142 -18.01 9.26 1.42
N LYS A 143 -19.24 9.65 1.02
CA LYS A 143 -19.61 11.04 0.78
C LYS A 143 -19.86 11.81 2.08
N GLY A 144 -20.28 11.13 3.15
CA GLY A 144 -20.47 11.70 4.48
C GLY A 144 -19.26 11.54 5.41
N THR A 145 -19.16 12.38 6.43
CA THR A 145 -18.17 12.25 7.52
C THR A 145 -18.58 11.17 8.53
N PHE A 146 -17.73 10.86 9.51
CA PHE A 146 -18.09 9.93 10.60
C PHE A 146 -19.27 10.46 11.42
N SER A 147 -19.31 11.77 11.66
CA SER A 147 -20.43 12.45 12.35
C SER A 147 -21.70 12.60 11.49
N LYS A 148 -21.76 11.96 10.31
CA LYS A 148 -22.86 12.04 9.34
C LYS A 148 -23.14 13.46 8.83
N SER A 149 -22.17 14.37 8.94
CA SER A 149 -22.26 15.68 8.30
C SER A 149 -21.98 15.55 6.80
N CYS A 150 -22.78 16.26 6.00
CA CYS A 150 -22.55 16.36 4.55
C CYS A 150 -21.40 17.34 4.30
N LEU A 151 -20.45 16.93 3.47
CA LEU A 151 -19.42 17.83 2.96
C LEU A 151 -19.99 18.65 1.81
N ASP A 152 -19.60 19.92 1.76
CA ASP A 152 -19.92 20.78 0.63
C ASP A 152 -19.08 20.32 -0.57
N GLU A 153 -19.71 19.74 -1.59
CA GLU A 153 -19.03 19.20 -2.76
C GLU A 153 -18.40 20.30 -3.65
N VAL A 154 -18.84 21.55 -3.50
CA VAL A 154 -18.35 22.69 -4.31
C VAL A 154 -17.24 23.44 -3.57
N ALA A 155 -17.46 23.74 -2.29
CA ALA A 155 -16.53 24.55 -1.50
C ALA A 155 -15.52 23.70 -0.71
N GLY A 156 -15.78 22.40 -0.51
CA GLY A 156 -15.01 21.55 0.38
C GLY A 156 -15.29 21.77 1.87
N PRO A 157 -14.64 20.99 2.76
CA PRO A 157 -14.73 21.18 4.20
C PRO A 157 -14.12 22.51 4.65
N LYS A 158 -14.46 22.93 5.87
CA LYS A 158 -13.72 24.00 6.55
C LYS A 158 -12.30 23.50 6.81
N LEU A 159 -11.31 24.32 6.42
CA LEU A 159 -9.92 23.99 6.68
C LEU A 159 -9.60 24.12 8.19
N PRO A 160 -8.62 23.36 8.70
CA PRO A 160 -8.12 23.51 10.07
C PRO A 160 -7.60 24.92 10.32
N THR A 161 -7.37 25.32 11.58
CA THR A 161 -6.86 26.66 11.93
C THR A 161 -5.60 27.01 11.12
N ARG A 162 -4.68 26.06 11.06
CA ARG A 162 -3.43 26.12 10.32
C ARG A 162 -3.29 24.91 9.41
N ILE A 163 -2.73 25.13 8.23
CA ILE A 163 -2.47 24.07 7.26
C ILE A 163 -1.23 24.39 6.44
N LEU A 164 -0.55 23.40 5.89
CA LEU A 164 0.53 23.65 4.92
C LEU A 164 -0.09 23.88 3.54
N ASP A 165 0.23 25.01 2.93
CA ASP A 165 0.10 25.21 1.49
C ASP A 165 1.33 24.58 0.84
N VAL A 166 1.10 23.48 0.11
CA VAL A 166 2.19 22.76 -0.56
C VAL A 166 2.56 23.38 -1.89
N GLY A 167 1.82 24.38 -2.38
CA GLY A 167 2.06 25.00 -3.68
C GLY A 167 1.93 24.02 -4.86
N PRO A 168 2.27 24.47 -6.07
CA PRO A 168 2.20 23.63 -7.27
C PRO A 168 3.27 22.53 -7.29
N LEU A 169 3.15 21.63 -8.27
CA LEU A 169 4.17 20.63 -8.60
C LEU A 169 5.56 21.27 -8.71
N ASN A 170 6.56 20.60 -8.14
CA ASN A 170 7.98 21.01 -8.13
C ASN A 170 8.30 22.33 -7.41
N HIS A 171 7.37 22.92 -6.66
CA HIS A 171 7.69 24.11 -5.86
C HIS A 171 8.70 23.77 -4.75
N GLU A 172 9.76 24.57 -4.63
CA GLU A 172 10.89 24.30 -3.73
C GLU A 172 10.62 24.62 -2.26
N SER A 173 9.45 25.19 -1.94
CA SER A 173 9.05 25.48 -0.57
C SER A 173 7.58 25.16 -0.31
N VAL A 174 7.26 24.96 0.97
CA VAL A 174 5.89 24.87 1.50
C VAL A 174 5.72 25.95 2.56
N SER A 175 4.51 26.42 2.82
CA SER A 175 4.30 27.47 3.83
C SER A 175 3.16 27.12 4.77
N LEU A 176 3.36 27.40 6.05
CA LEU A 176 2.29 27.32 7.03
C LEU A 176 1.30 28.47 6.80
N PHE A 177 0.04 28.15 6.57
CA PHE A 177 -1.01 29.07 6.21
C PHE A 177 -2.08 29.13 7.31
N GLU A 178 -2.43 30.34 7.74
CA GLU A 178 -3.59 30.58 8.61
C GLU A 178 -4.84 30.69 7.76
N THR A 179 -5.75 29.73 7.94
CA THR A 179 -6.87 29.55 7.00
C THR A 179 -7.97 30.57 7.21
N ASN A 180 -8.08 31.15 8.41
CA ASN A 180 -9.13 32.10 8.79
C ASN A 180 -10.55 31.61 8.43
N GLY A 181 -10.78 30.29 8.52
CA GLY A 181 -12.07 29.67 8.23
C GLY A 181 -12.37 29.47 6.74
N GLN A 182 -11.36 29.58 5.87
CA GLN A 182 -11.48 29.18 4.47
C GLN A 182 -11.88 27.70 4.35
N ARG A 183 -12.41 27.36 3.16
CA ARG A 183 -12.80 26.01 2.79
C ARG A 183 -11.94 25.51 1.63
N GLY A 184 -11.75 24.20 1.59
CA GLY A 184 -11.01 23.54 0.52
C GLY A 184 -10.71 22.10 0.87
N GLU A 185 -10.33 21.33 -0.15
CA GLU A 185 -9.87 19.97 0.03
C GLU A 185 -8.44 19.95 0.60
N PHE A 186 -8.18 18.99 1.47
CA PHE A 186 -6.86 18.82 2.06
C PHE A 186 -6.56 17.36 2.37
N CYS A 187 -5.29 17.01 2.34
CA CYS A 187 -4.78 15.76 2.89
C CYS A 187 -4.40 15.94 4.37
N ALA A 188 -4.48 14.87 5.15
CA ALA A 188 -3.87 14.81 6.49
C ALA A 188 -2.83 13.70 6.53
N LEU A 189 -1.70 13.93 7.20
CA LEU A 189 -0.65 12.94 7.37
C LEU A 189 -0.78 12.24 8.73
N ASN A 190 -0.90 10.91 8.70
CA ASN A 190 -0.78 10.05 9.87
C ASN A 190 0.58 9.34 9.83
N TYR A 191 1.42 9.55 10.85
CA TYR A 191 2.80 9.05 10.88
C TYR A 191 3.32 8.86 12.31
N CYS A 192 4.38 8.08 12.47
CA CYS A 192 5.07 7.93 13.75
C CYS A 192 6.04 9.08 13.99
N TRP A 193 5.95 9.73 15.16
CA TRP A 193 6.96 10.70 15.60
C TRP A 193 8.31 10.02 15.92
N GLY A 194 8.26 8.72 16.23
CA GLY A 194 9.40 7.92 16.63
C GLY A 194 9.85 8.20 18.06
N PRO A 195 10.98 7.61 18.48
CA PRO A 195 11.59 7.89 19.78
C PRO A 195 11.96 9.37 19.94
N GLU A 196 12.08 9.83 21.19
CA GLU A 196 12.46 11.19 21.53
C GLU A 196 13.73 11.65 20.76
N GLY A 197 13.70 12.86 20.20
CA GLY A 197 14.78 13.41 19.39
C GLY A 197 14.77 13.00 17.90
N THR A 198 13.85 12.12 17.48
CA THR A 198 13.72 11.74 16.06
C THR A 198 12.87 12.73 15.26
N GLN A 199 11.89 13.36 15.91
CA GLN A 199 11.12 14.48 15.36
C GLN A 199 12.03 15.71 15.21
N THR A 200 12.34 16.06 13.97
CA THR A 200 13.37 17.08 13.66
C THR A 200 12.81 18.42 13.20
N LEU A 201 11.53 18.47 12.81
CA LEU A 201 10.90 19.71 12.37
C LEU A 201 9.53 19.85 13.03
N MET A 202 9.32 20.97 13.72
CA MET A 202 8.05 21.30 14.37
C MET A 202 7.85 22.80 14.48
N THR A 203 6.59 23.23 14.51
CA THR A 203 6.25 24.64 14.72
C THR A 203 6.23 24.95 16.21
N THR A 204 7.00 25.94 16.64
CA THR A 204 6.96 26.51 17.99
C THR A 204 6.59 27.99 17.90
N ARG A 205 6.42 28.66 19.05
CA ARG A 205 6.18 30.12 19.08
C ARG A 205 7.29 30.91 18.39
N ASP A 206 8.51 30.39 18.40
CA ASP A 206 9.68 31.04 17.80
C ASP A 206 9.74 30.79 16.28
N SER A 207 9.41 29.57 15.82
CA SER A 207 9.52 29.20 14.40
C SER A 207 8.30 29.53 13.55
N ILE A 208 7.11 29.77 14.14
CA ILE A 208 5.85 29.97 13.39
C ILE A 208 5.93 31.10 12.35
N LYS A 209 6.62 32.21 12.67
CA LYS A 209 6.75 33.33 11.72
C LYS A 209 7.57 32.96 10.50
N ASP A 210 8.58 32.12 10.67
CA ASP A 210 9.43 31.68 9.57
C ASP A 210 8.77 30.56 8.77
N HIS A 211 8.08 29.63 9.44
CA HIS A 211 7.27 28.60 8.78
C HIS A 211 6.16 29.21 7.89
N ARG A 212 5.59 30.37 8.29
CA ARG A 212 4.64 31.12 7.47
C ARG A 212 5.26 31.78 6.23
N LYS A 213 6.53 32.19 6.29
CA LYS A 213 7.25 32.74 5.13
C LYS A 213 7.60 31.65 4.13
N GLY A 214 7.87 30.44 4.63
CA GLY A 214 8.19 29.28 3.83
C GLY A 214 9.21 28.38 4.52
N ILE A 215 9.07 27.09 4.29
CA ILE A 215 9.96 26.01 4.70
C ILE A 215 10.50 25.41 3.41
N GLN A 216 11.83 25.31 3.30
CA GLN A 216 12.45 24.69 2.14
C GLN A 216 12.06 23.22 2.06
N PHE A 217 11.61 22.75 0.91
CA PHE A 217 11.16 21.38 0.70
C PHE A 217 12.25 20.36 1.08
N SER A 218 13.50 20.64 0.71
CA SER A 218 14.66 19.80 1.05
C SER A 218 14.99 19.73 2.54
N SER A 219 14.48 20.66 3.35
CA SER A 219 14.66 20.65 4.81
C SER A 219 13.60 19.83 5.55
N LEU A 220 12.53 19.42 4.86
CA LEU A 220 11.49 18.59 5.45
C LEU A 220 12.05 17.18 5.74
N PRO A 221 11.64 16.51 6.83
CA PRO A 221 11.88 15.08 7.00
C PRO A 221 11.34 14.27 5.82
N LYS A 222 11.92 13.10 5.56
CA LYS A 222 11.61 12.30 4.36
C LYS A 222 10.11 11.95 4.26
N THR A 223 9.46 11.57 5.36
CA THR A 223 8.01 11.29 5.39
C THR A 223 7.19 12.53 5.04
N PHE A 224 7.65 13.72 5.40
CA PHE A 224 6.95 14.98 5.10
C PHE A 224 7.17 15.38 3.64
N GLN A 225 8.38 15.17 3.10
CA GLN A 225 8.65 15.35 1.67
C GLN A 225 7.74 14.45 0.82
N ASP A 226 7.65 13.17 1.18
CA ASP A 226 6.82 12.21 0.46
C ASP A 226 5.34 12.57 0.56
N ALA A 227 4.84 12.95 1.74
CA ALA A 227 3.46 13.42 1.91
C ALA A 227 3.15 14.66 1.05
N VAL A 228 4.09 15.60 0.94
CA VAL A 228 3.97 16.77 0.05
C VAL A 228 3.93 16.35 -1.41
N ILE A 229 4.78 15.42 -1.84
CA ILE A 229 4.78 14.87 -3.21
C ILE A 229 3.41 14.23 -3.51
N ILE A 230 2.95 13.32 -2.65
CA ILE A 230 1.67 12.63 -2.81
C ILE A 230 0.53 13.63 -2.91
N THR A 231 0.51 14.64 -2.06
CA THR A 231 -0.54 15.68 -2.06
C THR A 231 -0.55 16.45 -3.37
N ARG A 232 0.62 16.84 -3.90
CA ARG A 232 0.75 17.54 -5.19
C ARG A 232 0.35 16.66 -6.38
N GLU A 233 0.74 15.39 -6.38
CA GLU A 233 0.41 14.42 -7.45
C GLU A 233 -1.09 14.09 -7.51
N LEU A 234 -1.82 14.30 -6.42
CA LEU A 234 -3.27 14.19 -6.35
C LEU A 234 -4.00 15.51 -6.66
N ASP A 235 -3.28 16.55 -7.09
CA ASP A 235 -3.80 17.90 -7.38
C ASP A 235 -4.49 18.56 -6.17
N ILE A 236 -4.03 18.23 -4.96
CA ILE A 236 -4.49 18.83 -3.72
C ILE A 236 -3.47 19.86 -3.25
N ARG A 237 -3.94 21.02 -2.81
CA ARG A 237 -3.05 22.13 -2.41
C ARG A 237 -2.67 22.13 -0.94
N TYR A 238 -3.49 21.53 -0.09
CA TYR A 238 -3.37 21.67 1.34
C TYR A 238 -3.04 20.34 2.02
N LEU A 239 -2.08 20.37 2.94
CA LEU A 239 -1.64 19.23 3.73
C LEU A 239 -1.60 19.60 5.21
N TRP A 240 -2.25 18.79 6.05
CA TRP A 240 -2.19 18.92 7.49
C TRP A 240 -1.18 17.92 8.09
N ILE A 241 -0.25 18.43 8.88
CA ILE A 241 0.74 17.65 9.64
C ILE A 241 0.73 18.20 11.07
N ASP A 242 0.40 17.37 12.05
CA ASP A 242 0.22 17.76 13.47
C ASP A 242 1.40 18.59 14.02
N SER A 243 2.63 18.13 13.84
CA SER A 243 3.85 18.78 14.34
C SER A 243 4.11 20.15 13.71
N LEU A 244 3.55 20.44 12.54
CA LEU A 244 3.71 21.73 11.84
C LEU A 244 2.48 22.63 11.98
N CYS A 245 1.29 22.06 12.09
CA CYS A 245 0.03 22.80 12.15
C CYS A 245 -0.37 23.16 13.59
N ILE A 246 0.15 22.45 14.59
CA ILE A 246 -0.03 22.75 16.01
C ILE A 246 1.25 23.39 16.55
N ILE A 247 1.10 24.44 17.38
CA ILE A 247 2.23 25.10 18.02
C ILE A 247 2.70 24.23 19.19
N GLN A 248 3.82 23.56 19.01
CA GLN A 248 4.43 22.67 19.99
C GLN A 248 4.98 23.47 21.19
N GLY A 249 4.83 22.90 22.38
CA GLY A 249 5.20 23.55 23.64
C GLY A 249 4.23 24.66 24.09
N ASP A 250 3.12 24.87 23.39
CA ASP A 250 2.04 25.77 23.79
C ASP A 250 0.80 24.98 24.21
N GLU A 251 0.62 24.78 25.52
CA GLU A 251 -0.52 24.01 26.05
C GLU A 251 -1.88 24.56 25.63
N SER A 252 -1.99 25.89 25.47
CA SER A 252 -3.25 26.53 25.09
C SER A 252 -3.59 26.30 23.63
N ASP A 253 -2.58 26.30 22.76
CA ASP A 253 -2.72 25.96 21.34
C ASP A 253 -3.02 24.48 21.19
N TRP A 254 -2.22 23.62 21.85
CA TRP A 254 -2.37 22.18 21.83
C TRP A 254 -3.78 21.76 22.23
N LYS A 255 -4.30 22.28 23.34
CA LYS A 255 -5.66 21.94 23.81
C LYS A 255 -6.72 22.31 22.78
N ARG A 256 -6.60 23.50 22.17
CA ARG A 256 -7.56 23.96 21.16
C ARG A 256 -7.53 23.11 19.90
N GLU A 257 -6.34 22.76 19.41
CA GLU A 257 -6.21 21.97 18.18
C GLU A 257 -6.52 20.48 18.45
N SER A 258 -6.15 19.93 19.61
CA SER A 258 -6.45 18.53 19.99
C SER A 258 -7.95 18.28 20.06
N ASP A 259 -8.72 19.24 20.58
CA ASP A 259 -10.19 19.16 20.64
C ASP A 259 -10.83 19.06 19.23
N THR A 260 -10.12 19.48 18.19
CA THR A 260 -10.57 19.45 16.79
C THR A 260 -9.94 18.35 15.94
N MET A 261 -9.05 17.51 16.51
CA MET A 261 -8.38 16.44 15.74
C MET A 261 -9.36 15.50 15.07
N ALA A 262 -10.45 15.15 15.75
CA ALA A 262 -11.49 14.30 15.17
C ALA A 262 -12.15 14.94 13.94
N GLU A 263 -12.33 16.27 13.95
CA GLU A 263 -12.84 17.02 12.79
C GLU A 263 -11.84 17.04 11.64
N ILE A 264 -10.55 17.18 11.94
CA ILE A 264 -9.49 17.21 10.92
C ILE A 264 -9.48 15.90 10.12
N TYR A 265 -9.42 14.75 10.78
CA TYR A 265 -9.33 13.46 10.09
C TYR A 265 -10.63 13.07 9.36
N GLN A 266 -11.80 13.35 9.94
CA GLN A 266 -13.06 13.01 9.27
C GLN A 266 -13.37 13.91 8.06
N ASN A 267 -12.86 15.14 8.07
CA ASN A 267 -13.07 16.11 7.00
C ASN A 267 -11.99 16.04 5.92
N ALA A 268 -10.83 15.45 6.19
CA ALA A 268 -9.78 15.28 5.19
C ALA A 268 -10.34 14.64 3.91
N PHE A 269 -9.85 15.10 2.76
CA PHE A 269 -10.13 14.47 1.48
C PHE A 269 -9.55 13.05 1.44
N LEU A 270 -8.30 12.93 1.91
CA LEU A 270 -7.54 11.70 2.03
C LEU A 270 -6.61 11.79 3.24
N VAL A 271 -6.51 10.71 4.01
CA VAL A 271 -5.46 10.55 5.01
C VAL A 271 -4.33 9.75 4.39
N ILE A 272 -3.13 10.32 4.35
CA ILE A 272 -1.90 9.63 3.96
C ILE A 272 -1.35 8.97 5.22
N ALA A 273 -1.27 7.64 5.24
CA ALA A 273 -0.74 6.89 6.37
C ALA A 273 0.65 6.34 6.02
N ALA A 274 1.68 6.82 6.71
CA ALA A 274 3.04 6.28 6.61
C ALA A 274 3.18 5.00 7.44
N SER A 275 2.35 4.00 7.14
CA SER A 275 2.18 2.76 7.93
C SER A 275 3.47 1.96 8.10
N GLY A 276 4.36 2.00 7.11
CA GLY A 276 5.66 1.34 7.14
C GLY A 276 6.76 2.08 7.90
N ALA A 277 6.54 3.35 8.27
CA ALA A 277 7.58 4.21 8.82
C ALA A 277 7.50 4.31 10.35
N ALA A 278 8.58 3.95 11.04
CA ALA A 278 8.69 4.07 12.49
C ALA A 278 8.99 5.50 12.95
N ASN A 279 9.42 6.39 12.04
CA ASN A 279 9.71 7.79 12.34
C ASN A 279 9.72 8.67 11.06
N PRO A 280 9.78 10.02 11.17
CA PRO A 280 9.65 10.93 10.04
C PRO A 280 10.82 10.91 9.04
N LYS A 281 11.93 10.24 9.35
CA LYS A 281 13.12 10.17 8.50
C LYS A 281 13.07 9.01 7.51
N GLU A 282 12.17 8.05 7.69
CA GLU A 282 12.12 6.83 6.87
C GLU A 282 11.41 7.03 5.53
N GLY A 283 10.39 7.89 5.46
CA GLY A 283 9.62 8.12 4.23
C GLY A 283 8.32 7.34 4.14
N CYS A 284 7.52 7.65 3.13
CA CYS A 284 6.34 6.86 2.76
C CYS A 284 6.71 5.84 1.68
N PHE A 285 7.50 6.25 0.68
CA PHE A 285 7.78 5.39 -0.47
C PHE A 285 8.77 4.29 -0.13
N SER A 286 8.46 3.05 -0.52
CA SER A 286 9.39 1.92 -0.37
C SER A 286 10.66 2.17 -1.17
N THR A 287 11.81 1.90 -0.54
CA THR A 287 13.14 2.02 -1.17
C THR A 287 13.55 0.77 -1.92
N GLU A 288 12.84 -0.35 -1.71
CA GLU A 288 13.09 -1.61 -2.38
C GLU A 288 12.37 -1.63 -3.74
N SER A 289 13.11 -1.99 -4.80
CA SER A 289 12.51 -2.13 -6.12
C SER A 289 11.69 -3.41 -6.20
N ARG A 290 10.40 -3.26 -6.47
CA ARG A 290 9.41 -4.35 -6.46
C ARG A 290 9.47 -5.28 -7.67
N CYS A 291 10.19 -4.91 -8.73
CA CYS A 291 10.12 -5.55 -10.06
C CYS A 291 11.48 -5.99 -10.66
N GLN A 292 12.59 -5.94 -9.91
CA GLN A 292 13.92 -6.23 -10.48
C GLN A 292 14.15 -7.69 -10.93
N THR A 293 13.29 -8.64 -10.51
CA THR A 293 13.54 -10.09 -10.66
C THR A 293 12.42 -10.85 -11.38
N ALA A 294 11.68 -10.19 -12.28
CA ALA A 294 10.65 -10.88 -13.05
C ALA A 294 11.22 -12.03 -13.90
N VAL A 295 10.71 -13.24 -13.70
CA VAL A 295 11.03 -14.45 -14.46
C VAL A 295 9.91 -14.74 -15.44
N GLU A 296 10.24 -14.82 -16.72
CA GLU A 296 9.32 -15.25 -17.76
C GLU A 296 9.19 -16.78 -17.75
N VAL A 297 7.98 -17.31 -17.87
CA VAL A 297 7.71 -18.76 -18.01
C VAL A 297 6.73 -19.02 -19.16
N PRO A 298 6.79 -20.18 -19.82
CA PRO A 298 5.89 -20.48 -20.94
C PRO A 298 4.42 -20.50 -20.48
N TYR A 299 3.58 -19.86 -21.27
CA TYR A 299 2.13 -20.00 -21.20
C TYR A 299 1.68 -21.17 -22.07
N TYR A 300 0.77 -21.99 -21.57
CA TYR A 300 0.19 -23.11 -22.30
C TYR A 300 -1.30 -22.90 -22.54
N SER A 301 -1.76 -23.14 -23.76
CA SER A 301 -3.17 -23.09 -24.12
C SER A 301 -3.99 -24.18 -23.41
N ALA A 302 -5.31 -24.13 -23.55
CA ALA A 302 -6.20 -25.18 -23.05
C ALA A 302 -5.87 -26.56 -23.65
N GLU A 303 -5.35 -26.59 -24.87
CA GLU A 303 -4.89 -27.79 -25.58
C GLU A 303 -3.48 -28.23 -25.16
N GLY A 304 -2.82 -27.47 -24.27
CA GLY A 304 -1.48 -27.77 -23.75
C GLY A 304 -0.33 -27.43 -24.67
N GLN A 305 -0.58 -26.65 -25.72
CA GLN A 305 0.45 -26.15 -26.60
C GLN A 305 1.06 -24.87 -26.01
N ALA A 306 2.38 -24.71 -26.15
CA ALA A 306 3.02 -23.45 -25.78
C ALA A 306 2.48 -22.32 -26.67
N ALA A 307 1.90 -21.30 -26.06
CA ALA A 307 1.14 -20.24 -26.73
C ALA A 307 1.63 -18.83 -26.34
N GLY A 308 2.84 -18.71 -25.80
CA GLY A 308 3.43 -17.44 -25.37
C GLY A 308 4.08 -17.58 -24.00
N SER A 309 4.00 -16.53 -23.20
CA SER A 309 4.58 -16.49 -21.86
C SER A 309 3.71 -15.73 -20.85
N ILE A 310 3.97 -16.00 -19.58
CA ILE A 310 3.55 -15.21 -18.43
C ILE A 310 4.79 -14.81 -17.63
N LYS A 311 4.68 -13.76 -16.82
CA LYS A 311 5.76 -13.24 -15.98
C LYS A 311 5.43 -13.48 -14.52
N LEU A 312 6.46 -13.86 -13.78
CA LEU A 312 6.40 -14.18 -12.35
C LEU A 312 7.40 -13.29 -11.61
N SER A 313 6.97 -12.64 -10.52
CA SER A 313 7.88 -11.90 -9.65
C SER A 313 7.53 -12.13 -8.20
N MET A 314 8.55 -12.23 -7.34
CA MET A 314 8.33 -12.27 -5.90
C MET A 314 7.73 -10.94 -5.43
N ARG A 315 6.73 -10.99 -4.55
CA ARG A 315 6.28 -9.79 -3.81
C ARG A 315 7.31 -9.44 -2.72
N ILE A 316 7.29 -8.24 -2.15
CA ILE A 316 8.17 -7.92 -0.99
C ILE A 316 7.64 -8.66 0.25
N ARG A 317 8.55 -9.17 1.09
CA ARG A 317 8.25 -9.98 2.28
C ARG A 317 7.82 -9.06 3.44
N GLY A 318 6.80 -9.44 4.20
CA GLY A 318 6.45 -8.80 5.48
C GLY A 318 4.95 -8.83 5.76
N GLU A 319 4.53 -8.16 6.83
CA GLU A 319 3.11 -8.06 7.15
C GLU A 319 2.38 -7.34 6.01
N GLU A 320 1.36 -7.99 5.44
CA GLU A 320 0.58 -7.45 4.32
C GLU A 320 -0.54 -6.50 4.79
N SER A 321 -0.75 -6.40 6.10
CA SER A 321 -1.88 -5.69 6.70
C SER A 321 -1.43 -4.35 7.28
N PRO A 322 -2.13 -3.25 6.95
CA PRO A 322 -1.86 -1.92 7.52
C PRO A 322 -2.13 -1.84 9.03
N TYR A 323 -2.71 -2.90 9.61
CA TYR A 323 -3.04 -3.01 11.03
C TYR A 323 -1.91 -3.58 11.88
N TRP A 324 -0.84 -4.10 11.26
CA TRP A 324 0.35 -4.50 11.99
C TRP A 324 1.58 -3.81 11.40
N GLY A 325 2.08 -2.83 12.13
CA GLY A 325 3.24 -2.05 11.75
C GLY A 325 3.50 -0.93 12.75
N PRO A 326 4.59 -0.18 12.60
CA PRO A 326 4.98 0.85 13.55
C PRO A 326 3.86 1.86 13.86
N LEU A 327 3.01 2.16 12.86
CA LEU A 327 1.91 3.11 13.02
C LEU A 327 0.77 2.58 13.90
N SER A 328 0.47 1.27 13.85
CA SER A 328 -0.66 0.70 14.59
C SER A 328 -0.37 0.51 16.08
N GLU A 329 0.89 0.51 16.49
CA GLU A 329 1.30 0.48 17.90
C GLU A 329 1.03 1.80 18.64
N ARG A 330 0.62 2.86 17.91
CA ARG A 330 0.37 4.19 18.46
C ARG A 330 -1.10 4.33 18.85
N GLY A 331 -1.37 4.62 20.13
CA GLY A 331 -2.75 4.75 20.64
C GLY A 331 -3.63 5.77 19.89
N TRP A 332 -3.04 6.84 19.34
CA TRP A 332 -3.77 7.84 18.56
C TRP A 332 -4.04 7.43 17.11
N ALA A 333 -3.20 6.57 16.52
CA ALA A 333 -3.33 6.20 15.10
C ALA A 333 -4.68 5.52 14.79
N PHE A 334 -5.27 4.85 15.78
CA PHE A 334 -6.57 4.21 15.66
C PHE A 334 -7.71 5.21 15.45
N GLN A 335 -7.74 6.32 16.21
CA GLN A 335 -8.76 7.37 16.03
C GLN A 335 -8.64 8.02 14.65
N GLU A 336 -7.41 8.30 14.25
CA GLU A 336 -7.09 8.97 12.98
C GLU A 336 -7.49 8.10 11.78
N TRP A 337 -7.37 6.78 11.92
CA TRP A 337 -7.77 5.79 10.93
C TRP A 337 -9.29 5.57 10.85
N ILE A 338 -9.99 5.45 11.98
CA ILE A 338 -11.44 5.19 12.00
C ILE A 338 -12.25 6.38 11.50
N LEU A 339 -11.81 7.60 11.83
CA LEU A 339 -12.54 8.80 11.49
C LEU A 339 -12.43 9.16 10.00
N ALA A 340 -11.34 8.76 9.36
CA ALA A 340 -11.05 9.05 7.97
C ALA A 340 -12.07 8.41 7.01
N ARG A 341 -12.47 9.15 5.99
CA ARG A 341 -13.33 8.61 4.92
C ARG A 341 -12.54 7.74 3.94
N ARG A 342 -11.27 8.10 3.74
CA ARG A 342 -10.33 7.49 2.81
C ARG A 342 -8.94 7.55 3.43
N VAL A 343 -8.24 6.44 3.39
CA VAL A 343 -6.88 6.29 3.91
C VAL A 343 -6.04 5.61 2.84
N LEU A 344 -4.88 6.18 2.57
CA LEU A 344 -3.87 5.62 1.69
C LEU A 344 -2.67 5.21 2.54
N HIS A 345 -2.55 3.91 2.78
CA HIS A 345 -1.48 3.29 3.53
C HIS A 345 -0.27 3.06 2.63
N TYR A 346 0.87 3.61 3.01
CA TYR A 346 2.16 3.29 2.43
C TYR A 346 2.90 2.32 3.34
N MET A 347 3.15 1.12 2.83
CA MET A 347 3.81 0.02 3.52
C MET A 347 5.01 -0.46 2.70
N PRO A 348 6.00 -1.13 3.30
CA PRO A 348 7.15 -1.65 2.56
C PRO A 348 6.75 -2.57 1.38
N GLN A 349 5.61 -3.26 1.51
CA GLN A 349 5.09 -4.23 0.54
C GLN A 349 4.17 -3.63 -0.52
N GLY A 350 3.60 -2.45 -0.30
CA GLY A 350 2.41 -2.03 -1.04
C GLY A 350 1.91 -0.64 -0.70
N ILE A 351 1.18 -0.08 -1.66
CA ILE A 351 0.19 0.94 -1.37
C ILE A 351 -1.15 0.22 -1.11
N THR A 352 -1.82 0.54 -0.02
CA THR A 352 -3.16 0.02 0.29
C THR A 352 -4.15 1.15 0.49
N TRP A 353 -5.26 1.08 -0.23
CA TRP A 353 -6.43 1.92 -0.10
C TRP A 353 -7.41 1.36 0.91
N LYS A 354 -7.93 2.21 1.78
CA LYS A 354 -9.10 1.92 2.59
C LYS A 354 -10.09 3.09 2.52
N CYS A 355 -11.36 2.79 2.32
CA CYS A 355 -12.45 3.72 2.59
C CYS A 355 -13.53 3.04 3.43
N LYS A 356 -14.63 3.75 3.72
CA LYS A 356 -15.69 3.24 4.61
C LYS A 356 -16.43 2.00 4.08
N MET A 357 -16.38 1.74 2.77
CA MET A 357 -17.10 0.64 2.13
C MET A 357 -16.18 -0.44 1.56
N PHE A 358 -14.89 -0.14 1.42
CA PHE A 358 -14.01 -0.96 0.61
C PHE A 358 -12.56 -0.79 1.05
N GLU A 359 -11.83 -1.88 1.09
CA GLU A 359 -10.38 -1.92 1.26
C GLU A 359 -9.78 -2.65 0.06
N SER A 360 -8.69 -2.14 -0.49
CA SER A 360 -7.99 -2.70 -1.64
C SER A 360 -6.51 -2.35 -1.59
N GLY A 361 -5.64 -3.30 -1.87
CA GLY A 361 -4.20 -3.11 -2.03
C GLY A 361 -3.81 -3.00 -3.50
N GLU A 362 -2.62 -2.45 -3.75
CA GLU A 362 -1.93 -2.49 -5.07
C GLU A 362 -2.03 -3.86 -5.76
N ARG A 363 -2.17 -4.94 -4.98
CA ARG A 363 -2.06 -6.31 -5.46
C ARG A 363 -3.11 -7.25 -4.86
N ASP A 364 -4.27 -6.69 -4.50
CA ASP A 364 -5.47 -7.28 -3.90
C ASP A 364 -5.46 -8.80 -3.58
N ASP A 365 -5.64 -9.09 -2.29
CA ASP A 365 -6.09 -10.40 -1.76
C ASP A 365 -6.89 -10.22 -0.44
N TYR A 366 -7.30 -8.99 -0.09
CA TYR A 366 -8.07 -8.72 1.14
C TYR A 366 -9.57 -8.76 0.84
N ASP A 367 -10.16 -9.96 0.82
CA ASP A 367 -11.60 -10.10 0.99
C ASP A 367 -11.95 -9.96 2.48
N MET A 368 -11.97 -8.72 2.97
CA MET A 368 -12.57 -8.40 4.28
C MET A 368 -14.06 -8.04 4.12
N GLY A 369 -14.70 -8.45 3.02
CA GLY A 369 -16.16 -8.33 2.82
C GLY A 369 -17.00 -9.03 3.90
N GLN A 370 -16.38 -9.68 4.88
CA GLN A 370 -17.03 -10.26 6.06
C GLN A 370 -16.82 -9.47 7.37
N TYR A 371 -16.02 -8.41 7.39
CA TYR A 371 -15.78 -7.60 8.60
C TYR A 371 -16.43 -6.21 8.57
N CYS A 372 -17.20 -5.88 7.53
CA CYS A 372 -18.03 -4.67 7.55
C CYS A 372 -19.21 -4.77 8.52
N ASP A 373 -19.56 -5.97 8.99
CA ASP A 373 -20.76 -6.19 9.82
C ASP A 373 -20.50 -6.30 11.34
N SER A 374 -19.27 -6.13 11.85
CA SER A 374 -19.00 -6.48 13.27
C SER A 374 -18.35 -5.42 14.15
N TRP A 375 -18.21 -4.16 13.71
CA TRP A 375 -17.59 -3.12 14.55
C TRP A 375 -18.60 -2.35 15.41
N GLU A 376 -19.86 -2.25 14.96
CA GLU A 376 -20.95 -1.71 15.78
C GLU A 376 -21.21 -2.61 17.01
N ASP A 377 -21.02 -3.93 16.88
CA ASP A 377 -21.18 -4.91 17.97
C ASP A 377 -20.03 -4.93 18.99
N MET A 378 -18.91 -4.25 18.72
CA MET A 378 -17.72 -4.24 19.61
C MET A 378 -17.72 -3.06 20.60
N LEU A 379 -18.70 -2.17 20.50
CA LEU A 379 -18.85 -0.98 21.36
C LEU A 379 -20.06 -1.05 22.31
N ASP A 380 -20.76 -2.20 22.36
CA ASP A 380 -21.83 -2.48 23.33
C ASP A 380 -21.36 -3.32 24.53
#